data_AF-A0A2S0QB86-F1
#
_entry.id   AF-A0A2S0QB86-F1
#
_cell.length_a   1.000
_cell.length_b   1.000
_cell.length_c   1.000
_cell.angle_alpha   90.00
_cell.angle_beta   90.00
_cell.angle_gamma   90.00
#
_symmetry.space_group_name_H-M   'P 1'
#
loop_
_entity.id
_entity.type
_entity.pdbx_description
1 polymer ?
#
loop_
_entity_poly.entity_id
_entity_poly.type
_entity_poly.pdbx_seq_one_letter_code
_entity_poly.pdbx_strand_id
1 'polypeptide(L)'
;MKSIKFLFLHKTIAGWRRRLSQCLLLLACLLMINIQPALAGINDDVYDGNIFVIYAGNGSLVPPRQSLAKALEENKPVFLAFYVDDSTDCKKYAISISQVQEFYGRAAEIIPIDVDTIPVKQTYEPTEPGYYYSGAVPQVVVFDKSGQVLLNKTGQVPYEEIDDKFREAFDLLPRAESLPLQRRSFNEFSSELAE
;
A
#
# COMPACT_ATOMS: atom_id res chain seq x y z
N MET A 1 -27.72 -35.92 62.06
CA MET A 1 -26.30 -35.51 61.85
C MET A 1 -25.78 -35.56 60.40
N LYS A 2 -26.44 -36.21 59.42
CA LYS A 2 -25.94 -36.25 58.02
C LYS A 2 -26.23 -34.98 57.19
N SER A 3 -27.33 -34.27 57.47
CA SER A 3 -27.74 -33.06 56.70
C SER A 3 -26.81 -31.85 56.89
N ILE A 4 -26.30 -31.63 58.12
CA ILE A 4 -25.41 -30.49 58.43
C ILE A 4 -24.03 -30.64 57.74
N LYS A 5 -23.53 -31.87 57.58
CA LYS A 5 -22.26 -32.15 56.88
C LYS A 5 -22.35 -31.83 55.38
N PHE A 6 -23.52 -32.03 54.77
CA PHE A 6 -23.73 -31.78 53.34
C PHE A 6 -23.75 -30.28 53.01
N LEU A 7 -24.40 -29.47 53.86
CA LEU A 7 -24.40 -28.00 53.77
C LEU A 7 -23.00 -27.40 53.94
N PHE A 8 -22.17 -27.97 54.82
CA PHE A 8 -20.80 -27.50 55.02
C PHE A 8 -19.91 -27.81 53.80
N LEU A 9 -20.03 -29.01 53.22
CA LEU A 9 -19.31 -29.42 52.03
C LEU A 9 -19.71 -28.58 50.79
N HIS A 10 -20.99 -28.24 50.67
CA HIS A 10 -21.47 -27.39 49.57
C HIS A 10 -20.96 -25.94 49.69
N LYS A 11 -20.87 -25.40 50.92
CA LYS A 11 -20.28 -24.08 51.19
C LYS A 11 -18.78 -24.03 50.92
N THR A 12 -18.03 -25.08 51.24
CA THR A 12 -16.58 -25.13 50.97
C THR A 12 -16.27 -25.27 49.48
N ILE A 13 -17.03 -26.09 48.74
CA ILE A 13 -16.91 -26.25 47.29
C ILE A 13 -17.29 -24.95 46.55
N ALA A 14 -18.38 -24.28 46.96
CA ALA A 14 -18.76 -22.98 46.40
C ALA A 14 -17.71 -21.88 46.70
N GLY A 15 -17.10 -21.91 47.89
CA GLY A 15 -16.00 -21.02 48.26
C GLY A 15 -14.74 -21.24 47.41
N TRP A 16 -14.38 -22.50 47.13
CA TRP A 16 -13.26 -22.85 46.25
C TRP A 16 -13.49 -22.42 44.81
N ARG A 17 -14.68 -22.67 44.25
CA ARG A 17 -15.06 -22.20 42.91
C ARG A 17 -14.99 -20.69 42.80
N ARG A 18 -15.44 -19.95 43.82
CA ARG A 18 -15.37 -18.48 43.85
C ARG A 18 -13.92 -17.98 43.87
N ARG A 19 -13.04 -18.59 44.68
CA ARG A 19 -11.61 -18.20 44.70
C ARG A 19 -10.91 -18.53 43.38
N LEU A 20 -11.18 -19.70 42.80
CA LEU A 20 -10.64 -20.07 41.49
C LEU A 20 -11.08 -19.09 40.41
N SER A 21 -12.37 -18.74 40.38
CA SER A 21 -12.91 -17.73 39.45
C SER A 21 -12.25 -16.36 39.65
N GLN A 22 -12.02 -15.93 40.89
CA GLN A 22 -11.30 -14.69 41.19
C GLN A 22 -9.84 -14.75 40.72
N CYS A 23 -9.13 -15.85 40.96
CA CYS A 23 -7.76 -16.03 40.47
C CYS A 23 -7.69 -16.04 38.93
N LEU A 24 -8.63 -16.70 38.26
CA LEU A 24 -8.74 -16.71 36.79
C LEU A 24 -9.02 -15.32 36.23
N LEU A 25 -9.92 -14.56 36.87
CA LEU A 25 -10.21 -13.18 36.48
C LEU A 25 -8.98 -12.28 36.66
N LEU A 26 -8.29 -12.42 37.79
CA LEU A 26 -7.08 -11.64 38.08
C LEU A 26 -5.95 -11.99 37.11
N LEU A 27 -5.79 -13.27 36.77
CA LEU A 27 -4.85 -13.74 35.75
C LEU A 27 -5.21 -13.16 34.37
N ALA A 28 -6.49 -13.18 33.99
CA ALA A 28 -6.94 -12.59 32.74
C ALA A 28 -6.67 -11.07 32.70
N CYS A 29 -6.95 -10.34 33.77
CA CYS A 29 -6.63 -8.91 33.87
C CYS A 29 -5.12 -8.65 33.76
N LEU A 30 -4.28 -9.47 34.40
CA LEU A 30 -2.82 -9.36 34.31
C LEU A 30 -2.30 -9.64 32.89
N LEU A 31 -2.92 -10.57 32.16
CA LEU A 31 -2.58 -10.84 30.76
C LEU A 31 -2.94 -9.66 29.85
N MET A 32 -4.06 -8.98 30.10
CA MET A 32 -4.49 -7.82 29.29
C MET A 32 -3.57 -6.60 29.44
N ILE A 33 -2.92 -6.40 30.60
CA ILE A 33 -2.02 -5.26 30.85
C ILE A 33 -0.72 -5.37 30.02
N ASN A 34 -0.35 -6.59 29.61
CA ASN A 34 0.88 -6.84 28.84
C ASN A 34 0.66 -6.89 27.32
N ILE A 35 -0.56 -6.59 26.84
CA ILE A 35 -0.80 -6.51 25.40
C ILE A 35 -0.18 -5.20 24.90
N GLN A 36 0.97 -5.31 24.23
CA GLN A 36 1.55 -4.19 23.51
C GLN A 36 0.65 -3.85 22.31
N PRO A 37 0.39 -2.55 22.03
CA PRO A 37 -0.28 -2.18 20.79
C PRO A 37 0.58 -2.63 19.61
N ALA A 38 -0.06 -3.20 18.58
CA ALA A 38 0.57 -3.37 17.28
C ALA A 38 0.75 -1.97 16.69
N LEU A 39 1.94 -1.40 16.89
CA LEU A 39 2.34 -0.15 16.26
C LEU A 39 2.73 -0.50 14.83
N ALA A 40 1.91 -0.01 13.91
CA ALA A 40 1.98 -0.28 12.49
C ALA A 40 1.93 1.09 11.83
N GLY A 41 2.90 1.41 10.97
CA GLY A 41 3.09 2.77 10.50
C GLY A 41 3.95 2.90 9.26
N ILE A 42 3.97 4.12 8.71
CA ILE A 42 4.68 4.43 7.45
C ILE A 42 6.20 4.20 7.51
N ASN A 43 6.76 4.02 8.71
CA ASN A 43 8.21 3.90 8.96
C ASN A 43 8.66 2.50 9.37
N ASP A 44 7.79 1.50 9.26
CA ASP A 44 8.10 0.11 9.53
C ASP A 44 7.65 -0.83 8.41
N ASP A 45 8.21 -2.03 8.40
CA ASP A 45 7.91 -3.09 7.44
C ASP A 45 6.81 -4.03 7.97
N VAL A 46 5.73 -3.46 8.51
CA VAL A 46 4.55 -4.21 9.00
C VAL A 46 3.37 -4.02 8.04
N TYR A 47 2.57 -5.05 7.83
CA TYR A 47 1.38 -4.92 6.99
C TYR A 47 0.24 -4.16 7.72
N ASP A 48 -0.22 -3.05 7.13
CA ASP A 48 -1.25 -2.18 7.73
C ASP A 48 -2.56 -2.18 6.92
N GLY A 49 -2.58 -2.90 5.80
CA GLY A 49 -3.57 -2.77 4.74
C GLY A 49 -2.97 -2.16 3.48
N ASN A 50 -3.80 -1.90 2.48
CA ASN A 50 -3.32 -1.40 1.19
C ASN A 50 -2.71 0.00 1.30
N ILE A 51 -1.47 0.17 0.84
CA ILE A 51 -0.70 1.42 1.05
C ILE A 51 -1.31 2.64 0.36
N PHE A 52 -2.03 2.47 -0.76
CA PHE A 52 -2.70 3.59 -1.43
C PHE A 52 -3.92 4.07 -0.66
N VAL A 53 -4.68 3.14 -0.07
CA VAL A 53 -5.84 3.46 0.77
C VAL A 53 -5.39 4.16 2.05
N ILE A 54 -4.39 3.60 2.73
CA ILE A 54 -3.99 4.03 4.08
C ILE A 54 -3.11 5.29 4.03
N TYR A 55 -2.06 5.28 3.20
CA TYR A 55 -1.01 6.31 3.25
C TYR A 55 -1.16 7.40 2.19
N ALA A 56 -1.77 7.07 1.05
CA ALA A 56 -1.97 8.04 -0.02
C ALA A 56 -3.39 8.61 -0.10
N GLY A 57 -4.35 8.03 0.64
CA GLY A 57 -5.76 8.44 0.61
C GLY A 57 -6.45 8.18 -0.73
N ASN A 58 -5.88 7.30 -1.57
CA ASN A 58 -6.34 7.03 -2.93
C ASN A 58 -6.70 5.55 -3.12
N GLY A 59 -7.82 5.14 -2.52
CA GLY A 59 -8.34 3.78 -2.68
C GLY A 59 -8.87 3.48 -4.09
N SER A 60 -8.98 4.48 -4.97
CA SER A 60 -9.45 4.27 -6.35
C SER A 60 -8.39 3.66 -7.28
N LEU A 61 -7.13 3.67 -6.85
CA LEU A 61 -6.01 3.08 -7.58
C LEU A 61 -6.00 1.55 -7.54
N VAL A 62 -6.62 0.95 -6.53
CA VAL A 62 -6.60 -0.50 -6.32
C VAL A 62 -8.05 -1.02 -6.21
N PRO A 63 -8.51 -1.87 -7.15
CA PRO A 63 -7.76 -2.42 -8.29
C PRO A 63 -7.55 -1.39 -9.43
N PRO A 64 -6.55 -1.61 -10.31
CA PRO A 64 -6.38 -0.81 -11.52
C PRO A 64 -7.62 -0.89 -12.42
N ARG A 65 -7.89 0.16 -13.21
CA ARG A 65 -9.10 0.23 -14.06
C ARG A 65 -9.03 -0.76 -15.23
N GLN A 66 -7.83 -1.03 -15.74
CA GLN A 66 -7.60 -1.99 -16.80
C GLN A 66 -6.21 -2.65 -16.69
N SER A 67 -6.03 -3.76 -17.41
CA SER A 67 -4.75 -4.47 -17.48
C SER A 67 -3.76 -3.76 -18.41
N LEU A 68 -2.46 -4.08 -18.25
CA LEU A 68 -1.40 -3.60 -19.14
C LEU A 68 -1.69 -3.98 -20.60
N ALA A 69 -2.04 -5.23 -20.87
CA ALA A 69 -2.39 -5.70 -22.21
C ALA A 69 -3.46 -4.83 -22.89
N LYS A 70 -4.54 -4.52 -22.18
CA LYS A 70 -5.64 -3.69 -22.72
C LYS A 70 -5.21 -2.22 -22.90
N ALA A 71 -4.44 -1.67 -21.97
CA ALA A 71 -3.95 -0.30 -22.08
C ALA A 71 -3.04 -0.11 -23.30
N LEU A 72 -2.15 -1.09 -23.56
CA LEU A 72 -1.28 -1.12 -24.73
C LEU A 72 -2.08 -1.27 -26.04
N GLU A 73 -3.10 -2.15 -26.05
CA GLU A 73 -4.00 -2.30 -27.21
C GLU A 73 -4.74 -0.99 -27.55
N GLU A 74 -5.17 -0.25 -26.53
CA GLU A 74 -5.82 1.06 -26.68
C GLU A 74 -4.85 2.22 -26.98
N ASN A 75 -3.55 1.94 -27.14
CA ASN A 75 -2.49 2.93 -27.37
C ASN A 75 -2.47 4.07 -26.33
N LYS A 76 -2.79 3.74 -25.08
CA LYS A 76 -2.76 4.67 -23.95
C LYS A 76 -1.37 4.65 -23.31
N PRO A 77 -0.77 5.80 -22.97
CA PRO A 77 0.41 5.83 -22.11
C PRO A 77 0.11 5.14 -20.79
N VAL A 78 1.09 4.44 -20.22
CA VAL A 78 0.90 3.64 -19.01
C VAL A 78 1.93 4.01 -17.97
N PHE A 79 1.49 4.17 -16.72
CA PHE A 79 2.33 4.13 -15.54
C PHE A 79 2.13 2.80 -14.82
N LEU A 80 3.14 1.95 -14.80
CA LEU A 80 3.16 0.72 -14.03
C LEU A 80 3.94 0.98 -12.73
N ALA A 81 3.36 0.66 -11.58
CA ALA A 81 4.01 0.83 -10.27
C ALA A 81 3.99 -0.48 -9.49
N PHE A 82 5.15 -1.08 -9.29
CA PHE A 82 5.32 -2.29 -8.48
C PHE A 82 5.56 -1.93 -7.03
N TYR A 83 4.83 -2.59 -6.14
CA TYR A 83 4.88 -2.36 -4.70
C TYR A 83 4.61 -3.64 -3.91
N VAL A 84 4.87 -3.58 -2.61
CA VAL A 84 4.31 -4.47 -1.58
C VAL A 84 3.71 -3.61 -0.48
N ASP A 85 2.73 -4.14 0.24
CA ASP A 85 2.00 -3.37 1.25
C ASP A 85 2.76 -3.23 2.60
N ASP A 86 3.74 -4.09 2.85
CA ASP A 86 4.50 -4.19 4.10
C ASP A 86 5.93 -3.66 3.98
N SER A 87 6.23 -2.84 2.98
CA SER A 87 7.54 -2.19 2.84
C SER A 87 7.48 -0.70 3.19
N THR A 88 8.33 -0.27 4.12
CA THR A 88 8.53 1.14 4.50
C THR A 88 8.74 2.03 3.27
N ASP A 89 9.56 1.58 2.33
CA ASP A 89 9.88 2.34 1.13
C ASP A 89 8.67 2.47 0.19
N CYS A 90 7.88 1.39 0.06
CA CYS A 90 6.65 1.42 -0.72
C CYS A 90 5.57 2.29 -0.06
N LYS A 91 5.37 2.16 1.26
CA LYS A 91 4.43 2.98 2.05
C LYS A 91 4.69 4.49 1.84
N LYS A 92 5.96 4.90 1.95
CA LYS A 92 6.37 6.30 1.71
C LYS A 92 6.17 6.72 0.26
N TYR A 93 6.37 5.82 -0.68
CA TYR A 93 6.31 6.12 -2.11
C TYR A 93 4.88 6.12 -2.69
N ALA A 94 3.90 5.54 -1.98
CA ALA A 94 2.49 5.56 -2.37
C ALA A 94 1.94 6.98 -2.63
N ILE A 95 2.49 7.97 -1.92
CA ILE A 95 2.15 9.39 -2.07
C ILE A 95 2.58 9.89 -3.45
N SER A 96 3.83 9.64 -3.86
CA SER A 96 4.34 10.04 -5.17
C SER A 96 3.59 9.35 -6.32
N ILE A 97 3.26 8.06 -6.17
CA ILE A 97 2.45 7.34 -7.17
C ILE A 97 1.05 7.94 -7.29
N SER A 98 0.44 8.34 -6.17
CA SER A 98 -0.89 8.98 -6.19
C SER A 98 -0.86 10.36 -6.83
N GLN A 99 0.23 11.12 -6.67
CA GLN A 99 0.43 12.37 -7.41
C GLN A 99 0.48 12.14 -8.93
N VAL A 100 1.16 11.08 -9.40
CA VAL A 100 1.13 10.72 -10.83
C VAL A 100 -0.31 10.46 -11.29
N GLN A 101 -1.13 9.77 -10.51
CA GLN A 101 -2.54 9.55 -10.84
C GLN A 101 -3.35 10.86 -10.88
N GLU A 102 -3.10 11.77 -9.94
CA GLU A 102 -3.78 13.07 -9.88
C GLU A 102 -3.59 13.86 -11.18
N PHE A 103 -2.34 13.97 -11.66
CA PHE A 103 -2.03 14.73 -12.88
C PHE A 103 -2.35 13.97 -14.18
N TYR A 104 -2.04 12.67 -14.23
CA TYR A 104 -2.06 11.91 -15.48
C TYR A 104 -3.18 10.89 -15.59
N GLY A 105 -3.86 10.51 -14.50
CA GLY A 105 -4.85 9.41 -14.49
C GLY A 105 -6.12 9.63 -15.31
N ARG A 106 -6.26 10.78 -15.98
CA ARG A 106 -7.28 11.03 -17.01
C ARG A 106 -6.79 10.70 -18.42
N ALA A 107 -5.49 10.85 -18.68
CA ALA A 107 -4.88 10.74 -20.01
C ALA A 107 -3.98 9.50 -20.16
N ALA A 108 -3.45 8.98 -19.07
CA ALA A 108 -2.68 7.75 -18.97
C ALA A 108 -3.42 6.72 -18.11
N GLU A 109 -3.10 5.44 -18.32
CA GLU A 109 -3.51 4.38 -17.41
C GLU A 109 -2.52 4.23 -16.27
N ILE A 110 -3.01 4.18 -15.04
CA ILE A 110 -2.20 4.03 -13.83
C ILE A 110 -2.46 2.64 -13.26
N ILE A 111 -1.43 1.79 -13.28
CA ILE A 111 -1.52 0.37 -12.94
C ILE A 111 -0.58 0.07 -11.76
N PRO A 112 -1.06 0.15 -10.50
CA PRO A 112 -0.34 -0.41 -9.38
C PRO A 112 -0.42 -1.95 -9.40
N ILE A 113 0.72 -2.61 -9.20
CA ILE A 113 0.86 -4.06 -9.14
C ILE A 113 1.50 -4.44 -7.82
N ASP A 114 0.74 -5.14 -6.99
CA ASP A 114 1.30 -5.84 -5.84
C ASP A 114 2.12 -7.02 -6.38
N VAL A 115 3.42 -7.02 -6.12
CA VAL A 115 4.33 -8.04 -6.68
C VAL A 115 4.04 -9.43 -6.13
N ASP A 116 3.42 -9.55 -4.95
CA ASP A 116 3.00 -10.83 -4.39
C ASP A 116 1.87 -11.47 -5.19
N THR A 117 1.15 -10.66 -5.98
CA THR A 117 0.06 -11.13 -6.85
C THR A 117 0.54 -11.55 -8.24
N ILE A 118 1.81 -11.30 -8.59
CA ILE A 118 2.36 -11.68 -9.89
C ILE A 118 2.42 -13.21 -9.97
N PRO A 119 1.72 -13.86 -10.93
CA PRO A 119 1.74 -15.31 -11.04
C PRO A 119 3.14 -15.82 -11.36
N VAL A 120 3.65 -16.79 -10.60
CA VAL A 120 4.96 -17.39 -10.86
C VAL A 120 4.95 -18.15 -12.20
N LYS A 121 5.65 -17.62 -13.19
CA LYS A 121 5.82 -18.21 -14.53
C LYS A 121 7.30 -18.33 -14.89
N GLN A 122 7.62 -19.26 -15.79
CA GLN A 122 8.97 -19.39 -16.34
C GLN A 122 9.32 -18.24 -17.29
N THR A 123 8.33 -17.77 -18.04
CA THR A 123 8.43 -16.68 -19.00
C THR A 123 7.16 -15.84 -18.95
N TYR A 124 7.31 -14.53 -19.10
CA TYR A 124 6.21 -13.58 -19.22
C TYR A 124 6.16 -13.02 -20.63
N GLU A 125 4.97 -12.64 -21.09
CA GLU A 125 4.80 -11.89 -22.34
C GLU A 125 5.00 -10.39 -22.10
N PRO A 126 5.46 -9.60 -23.09
CA PRO A 126 5.62 -8.14 -22.95
C PRO A 126 4.33 -7.37 -22.61
N THR A 127 3.16 -8.00 -22.67
CA THR A 127 1.89 -7.40 -22.25
C THR A 127 1.52 -7.71 -20.80
N GLU A 128 2.37 -8.46 -20.10
CA GLU A 128 2.19 -8.85 -18.70
C GLU A 128 3.11 -8.03 -17.78
N PRO A 129 2.62 -7.56 -16.61
CA PRO A 129 3.46 -6.84 -15.67
C PRO A 129 4.71 -7.59 -15.23
N GLY A 130 4.61 -8.92 -15.06
CA GLY A 130 5.74 -9.76 -14.66
C GLY A 130 6.94 -9.73 -15.63
N TYR A 131 6.74 -9.33 -16.89
CA TYR A 131 7.84 -9.13 -17.85
C TYR A 131 8.77 -7.99 -17.45
N TYR A 132 8.25 -6.96 -16.79
CA TYR A 132 8.99 -5.75 -16.45
C TYR A 132 9.50 -5.71 -15.02
N TYR A 133 8.99 -6.58 -14.14
CA TYR A 133 9.39 -6.62 -12.74
C TYR A 133 10.85 -7.06 -12.60
N SER A 134 11.68 -6.22 -11.98
CA SER A 134 13.12 -6.46 -11.84
C SER A 134 13.50 -7.27 -10.59
N GLY A 135 12.52 -7.68 -9.79
CA GLY A 135 12.75 -8.39 -8.52
C GLY A 135 12.98 -7.49 -7.31
N ALA A 136 12.71 -6.18 -7.42
CA ALA A 136 12.85 -5.23 -6.33
C ALA A 136 11.75 -4.17 -6.36
N VAL A 137 11.34 -3.69 -5.19
CA VAL A 137 10.29 -2.69 -5.00
C VAL A 137 10.76 -1.55 -4.07
N PRO A 138 10.19 -0.34 -4.19
CA PRO A 138 9.26 0.08 -5.23
C PRO A 138 9.95 0.14 -6.61
N GLN A 139 9.20 -0.07 -7.69
CA GLN A 139 9.70 0.07 -9.06
C GLN A 139 8.63 0.70 -9.92
N VAL A 140 9.02 1.54 -10.87
CA VAL A 140 8.10 2.18 -11.82
C VAL A 140 8.53 1.96 -13.26
N VAL A 141 7.55 1.85 -14.15
CA VAL A 141 7.75 1.76 -15.59
C VAL A 141 6.79 2.71 -16.29
N VAL A 142 7.31 3.54 -17.21
CA VAL A 142 6.51 4.46 -18.02
C VAL A 142 6.51 3.98 -19.46
N PHE A 143 5.33 3.88 -20.05
CA PHE A 143 5.12 3.54 -21.45
C PHE A 143 4.56 4.74 -22.21
N ASP A 144 5.01 4.92 -23.45
CA ASP A 144 4.39 5.85 -24.38
C ASP A 144 3.11 5.25 -25.03
N LYS A 145 2.51 5.97 -25.98
CA LYS A 145 1.33 5.52 -26.72
C LYS A 145 1.59 4.32 -27.64
N SER A 146 2.84 4.11 -28.05
CA SER A 146 3.24 2.99 -28.91
C SER A 146 3.52 1.71 -28.13
N GLY A 147 3.55 1.78 -26.80
CA GLY A 147 3.95 0.70 -25.90
C GLY A 147 5.46 0.60 -25.71
N GLN A 148 6.23 1.60 -26.13
CA GLN A 148 7.66 1.69 -25.85
C GLN A 148 7.89 2.13 -24.40
N VAL A 149 8.83 1.47 -23.74
CA VAL A 149 9.26 1.83 -22.38
C VAL A 149 10.15 3.06 -22.44
N LEU A 150 9.69 4.16 -21.83
CA LEU A 150 10.43 5.43 -21.68
C LEU A 150 11.22 5.51 -20.38
N LEU A 151 10.79 4.77 -19.35
CA LEU A 151 11.41 4.71 -18.04
C LEU A 151 11.22 3.32 -17.44
N ASN A 152 12.26 2.76 -16.83
CA ASN A 152 12.16 1.59 -15.96
C ASN A 152 13.19 1.72 -14.84
N LYS A 153 12.73 2.01 -13.62
CA LYS A 153 13.61 2.31 -12.48
C LYS A 153 13.07 1.74 -11.17
N THR A 154 14.00 1.28 -10.34
CA THR A 154 13.76 0.82 -8.97
C THR A 154 14.10 1.92 -7.98
N GLY A 155 13.42 1.93 -6.84
CA GLY A 155 13.56 2.90 -5.75
C GLY A 155 12.50 4.01 -5.81
N GLN A 156 12.67 4.99 -4.93
CA GLN A 156 11.79 6.16 -4.85
C GLN A 156 12.14 7.16 -5.96
N VAL A 157 11.70 6.87 -7.18
CA VAL A 157 11.94 7.74 -8.34
C VAL A 157 11.24 9.08 -8.11
N PRO A 158 11.94 10.23 -8.23
CA PRO A 158 11.30 11.53 -8.05
C PRO A 158 10.13 11.72 -9.03
N TYR A 159 9.06 12.39 -8.56
CA TYR A 159 7.90 12.70 -9.40
C TYR A 159 8.31 13.45 -10.67
N GLU A 160 9.28 14.35 -10.54
CA GLU A 160 9.79 15.15 -11.64
C GLU A 160 10.34 14.26 -12.76
N GLU A 161 11.10 13.23 -12.42
CA GLU A 161 11.64 12.34 -13.45
C GLU A 161 10.53 11.59 -14.22
N ILE A 162 9.46 11.21 -13.53
CA ILE A 162 8.29 10.55 -14.12
C ILE A 162 7.50 11.54 -14.99
N ASP A 163 7.31 12.76 -14.48
CA ASP A 163 6.64 13.86 -15.17
C ASP A 163 7.36 14.23 -16.48
N ASP A 164 8.69 14.33 -16.49
CA ASP A 164 9.45 14.58 -17.72
C ASP A 164 9.18 13.51 -18.80
N LYS A 165 9.00 12.25 -18.38
CA LYS A 165 8.70 11.13 -19.29
C LYS A 165 7.25 11.11 -19.77
N PHE A 166 6.31 11.55 -18.97
CA PHE A 166 4.96 11.79 -19.47
C PHE A 166 4.89 12.96 -20.42
N ARG A 167 5.64 14.04 -20.17
CA ARG A 167 5.71 15.18 -21.09
C ARG A 167 6.27 14.76 -22.45
N GLU A 168 7.29 13.90 -22.48
CA GLU A 168 7.77 13.25 -23.70
C GLU A 168 6.66 12.40 -24.37
N ALA A 169 5.96 11.53 -23.62
CA ALA A 169 4.90 10.66 -24.15
C ALA A 169 3.66 11.42 -24.69
N PHE A 170 3.40 12.63 -24.17
CA PHE A 170 2.25 13.46 -24.52
C PHE A 170 2.60 14.62 -25.46
N ASP A 171 3.86 14.78 -25.86
CA ASP A 171 4.35 15.93 -26.65
C ASP A 171 4.04 17.28 -25.98
N LEU A 172 4.29 17.36 -24.67
CA LEU A 172 4.13 18.58 -23.87
C LEU A 172 5.45 19.37 -23.81
N LEU A 173 5.37 20.70 -23.67
CA LEU A 173 6.54 21.57 -23.47
C LEU A 173 7.44 21.06 -22.34
N PRO A 174 8.75 21.29 -22.29
CA PRO A 174 9.58 20.92 -21.14
C PRO A 174 9.13 21.61 -19.84
N ARG A 175 9.42 21.00 -18.68
CA ARG A 175 9.06 21.58 -17.36
C ARG A 175 9.63 22.98 -17.15
N ALA A 176 10.87 23.22 -17.60
CA ALA A 176 11.55 24.51 -17.49
C ALA A 176 10.84 25.66 -18.23
N GLU A 177 9.98 25.31 -19.19
CA GLU A 177 9.16 26.25 -19.98
C GLU A 177 7.72 26.34 -19.47
N SER A 178 7.37 25.57 -18.44
CA SER A 178 6.06 25.60 -17.78
C SER A 178 6.10 26.38 -16.46
N LEU A 179 4.94 26.85 -16.01
CA LEU A 179 4.84 27.53 -14.72
C LEU A 179 5.30 26.60 -13.59
N PRO A 180 6.14 27.08 -12.66
CA PRO A 180 6.65 26.26 -11.58
C PRO A 180 5.51 25.87 -10.65
N LEU A 181 5.19 24.57 -10.60
CA LEU A 181 4.22 24.05 -9.64
C LEU A 181 4.81 24.14 -8.23
N GLN A 182 4.10 24.80 -7.31
CA GLN A 182 4.51 24.89 -5.90
C GLN A 182 3.91 23.76 -5.08
N ARG A 183 4.76 23.14 -4.26
CA ARG A 183 4.34 22.11 -3.32
C ARG A 183 3.60 22.75 -2.13
N ARG A 184 2.29 22.49 -2.01
CA ARG A 184 1.48 22.84 -0.83
C ARG A 184 1.19 21.59 -0.03
N SER A 185 1.67 21.50 1.20
CA SER A 185 1.32 20.39 2.10
C SER A 185 -0.14 20.49 2.52
N PHE A 186 -0.92 19.41 2.34
CA PHE A 186 -2.29 19.34 2.84
C PHE A 186 -2.41 18.46 4.10
N ASN A 187 -1.47 17.53 4.32
CA ASN A 187 -1.32 16.80 5.57
C ASN A 187 0.17 16.46 5.86
N GLU A 188 0.44 15.67 6.90
CA GLU A 188 1.80 15.29 7.32
C GLU A 188 2.60 14.53 6.26
N PHE A 189 1.93 13.85 5.34
CA PHE A 189 2.55 12.94 4.37
C PHE A 189 2.41 13.44 2.92
N SER A 190 1.35 14.17 2.64
CA SER A 190 0.88 14.45 1.31
C SER A 190 0.84 15.95 1.08
N SER A 191 1.27 16.29 -0.13
CA SER A 191 1.33 17.65 -0.63
C SER A 191 0.82 17.67 -2.04
N GLU A 192 -0.05 18.62 -2.34
CA GLU A 192 -0.48 18.90 -3.71
C GLU A 192 0.56 19.79 -4.40
N LEU A 193 0.61 19.72 -5.72
CA LEU A 193 1.33 20.67 -6.56
C LEU A 193 0.29 21.63 -7.13
N ALA A 194 0.35 22.91 -6.73
CA ALA A 194 -0.59 23.95 -7.18
C ALA A 194 0.18 25.10 -7.84
N GLU A 195 -0.48 25.79 -8.76
CA GLU A 195 0.02 27.01 -9.43
C GLU A 195 0.14 28.21 -8.46
#